data_AF-A0A8S3K494-F1
#
_entry.id   AF-A0A8S3K494-F1
#
_cell.length_a   1.000
_cell.length_b   1.000
_cell.length_c   1.000
_cell.angle_alpha   90.00
_cell.angle_beta   90.00
_cell.angle_gamma   90.00
#
_symmetry.space_group_name_H-M   'P 1'
#
loop_
_entity.id
_entity.type
_entity.pdbx_description
1 polymer ?
#
loop_
_entity_poly.entity_id
_entity_poly.type
_entity_poly.pdbx_seq_one_letter_code
_entity_poly.pdbx_strand_id
1 'polypeptide(L)'
;WKQPRIWEGFIKCCEKTRPHSYSILLQLPPAQLKHVLQITSELRDGLVGHIRSMSSAQHSSIPSSRLIVIEDDSENVLPVSLSNSTQ
;
A
#
# COMPACT_ATOMS: atom_id res chain seq x y z
N TRP A 1 7.60 4.42 14.37
CA TRP A 1 7.27 3.43 15.41
C TRP A 1 8.40 3.32 16.40
N LYS A 2 8.17 3.66 17.68
CA LYS A 2 9.22 3.68 18.72
C LYS A 2 9.30 2.38 19.53
N GLN A 3 8.30 1.51 19.44
CA GLN A 3 8.22 0.26 20.21
C GLN A 3 8.03 -0.93 19.25
N PRO A 4 9.03 -1.83 19.12
CA PRO A 4 8.97 -2.93 18.18
C PRO A 4 7.84 -3.93 18.50
N ARG A 5 7.54 -4.17 19.79
CA ARG A 5 6.45 -5.07 20.19
C ARG A 5 5.07 -4.61 19.71
N ILE A 6 4.78 -3.31 19.82
CA ILE A 6 3.50 -2.77 19.33
C ILE A 6 3.48 -2.84 17.80
N TRP A 7 4.62 -2.59 17.14
CA TRP A 7 4.71 -2.63 15.68
C TRP A 7 4.43 -4.01 15.12
N GLU A 8 5.01 -5.06 15.71
CA GLU A 8 4.69 -6.43 15.35
C GLU A 8 3.20 -6.74 15.56
N GLY A 9 2.62 -6.30 16.69
CA GLY A 9 1.19 -6.48 16.96
C GLY A 9 0.31 -5.78 15.92
N PHE A 10 0.73 -4.59 15.48
CA PHE A 10 0.06 -3.84 14.43
C PHE A 10 0.12 -4.57 13.08
N ILE A 11 1.29 -5.07 12.67
CA ILE A 11 1.43 -5.85 11.43
C ILE A 11 0.52 -7.09 11.47
N LYS A 12 0.56 -7.86 12.56
CA LYS A 12 -0.30 -9.05 12.75
C LYS A 12 -1.78 -8.71 12.72
N CYS A 13 -2.16 -7.56 13.28
CA CYS A 13 -3.54 -7.07 13.24
C CYS A 13 -3.94 -6.71 11.80
N CYS A 14 -3.08 -5.99 11.08
CA CYS A 14 -3.30 -5.66 9.68
C CYS A 14 -3.48 -6.91 8.84
N GLU A 15 -2.69 -7.97 9.07
CA GLU A 15 -2.84 -9.26 8.40
C GLU A 15 -4.20 -9.90 8.66
N LYS A 16 -4.64 -9.94 9.93
CA LYS A 16 -5.91 -10.57 10.30
C LYS A 16 -7.14 -9.80 9.86
N THR A 17 -7.03 -8.49 9.69
CA THR A 17 -8.16 -7.58 9.40
C THR A 17 -8.22 -7.16 7.93
N ARG A 18 -7.50 -7.84 7.03
CA ARG A 18 -7.66 -7.68 5.58
C ARG A 18 -9.10 -7.99 5.16
N PRO A 19 -9.71 -7.20 4.25
CA PRO A 19 -9.13 -6.09 3.49
C PRO A 19 -9.21 -4.70 4.18
N HIS A 20 -9.86 -4.58 5.33
CA HIS A 20 -10.09 -3.29 6.01
C HIS A 20 -8.79 -2.57 6.39
N SER A 21 -7.75 -3.34 6.72
CA SER A 21 -6.43 -2.82 7.06
C SER A 21 -5.72 -2.10 5.90
N TYR A 22 -6.12 -2.32 4.63
CA TYR A 22 -5.49 -1.70 3.46
C TYR A 22 -5.58 -0.17 3.49
N SER A 23 -6.72 0.38 3.91
CA SER A 23 -6.87 1.83 4.06
C SER A 23 -5.91 2.41 5.10
N ILE A 24 -5.68 1.69 6.20
CA ILE A 24 -4.73 2.12 7.24
C ILE A 24 -3.30 2.03 6.71
N LEU A 25 -2.95 0.96 5.98
CA LEU A 25 -1.64 0.79 5.36
C LEU A 25 -1.34 1.93 4.37
N LEU A 26 -2.33 2.35 3.59
CA LEU A 26 -2.23 3.52 2.71
C LEU A 26 -2.12 4.85 3.47
N GLN A 27 -2.45 4.90 4.76
CA GLN A 27 -2.25 6.08 5.61
C GLN A 27 -0.88 6.09 6.31
N LEU A 28 -0.20 4.94 6.46
CA LEU A 28 1.10 4.83 7.13
C LEU A 28 2.24 5.46 6.32
N PRO A 29 3.16 6.26 6.89
CA PRO A 29 4.31 6.86 6.18
C PRO A 29 5.09 5.91 5.24
N PRO A 30 5.67 6.40 4.13
CA PRO A 30 6.26 5.56 3.07
C PRO A 30 7.27 4.53 3.59
N ALA A 31 8.16 4.96 4.50
CA ALA A 31 9.15 4.09 5.12
C ALA A 31 8.52 2.96 5.97
N GLN A 32 7.40 3.24 6.62
CA GLN A 32 6.70 2.25 7.46
C GLN A 32 5.92 1.27 6.59
N LEU A 33 5.23 1.76 5.56
CA LEU A 33 4.56 0.93 4.59
C LEU A 33 5.54 -0.05 3.93
N LYS A 34 6.70 0.44 3.46
CA LYS A 34 7.75 -0.41 2.87
C LYS A 34 8.15 -1.53 3.83
N HIS A 35 8.36 -1.20 5.09
CA HIS A 35 8.75 -2.18 6.11
C HIS A 35 7.67 -3.25 6.37
N VAL A 36 6.38 -2.88 6.40
CA VAL A 36 5.28 -3.87 6.51
C VAL A 36 5.27 -4.80 5.29
N LEU A 37 5.38 -4.25 4.09
CA LEU A 37 5.36 -5.02 2.85
C LEU A 37 6.58 -5.97 2.75
N GLN A 38 7.74 -5.55 3.29
CA GLN A 38 8.95 -6.38 3.38
C GLN A 38 8.82 -7.52 4.38
N ILE A 39 8.16 -7.29 5.52
CA ILE A 39 7.90 -8.34 6.51
C ILE A 39 6.82 -9.30 6.00
N THR A 40 5.86 -8.79 5.23
CA THR A 40 4.62 -9.50 4.91
C THR A 40 4.28 -9.41 3.42
N SER A 41 4.84 -10.31 2.62
CA SER A 41 4.60 -10.35 1.17
C SER A 41 3.15 -10.67 0.81
N GLU A 42 2.45 -11.51 1.59
CA GLU A 42 1.04 -11.85 1.32
C GLU A 42 0.12 -10.62 1.44
N LEU A 43 0.46 -9.71 2.35
CA LEU A 43 -0.28 -8.49 2.60
C LEU A 43 -0.02 -7.44 1.49
N ARG A 44 1.18 -7.48 0.89
CA ARG A 44 1.52 -6.74 -0.34
C ARG A 44 0.71 -7.22 -1.52
N ASP A 45 0.68 -8.52 -1.80
CA ASP A 45 -0.12 -9.06 -2.92
C ASP A 45 -1.61 -8.72 -2.76
N GLY A 46 -2.13 -8.85 -1.55
CA GLY A 46 -3.50 -8.46 -1.23
C GLY A 46 -3.77 -6.97 -1.45
N LEU A 47 -2.82 -6.10 -1.07
CA LEU A 47 -2.92 -4.65 -1.27
C LEU A 47 -2.84 -4.27 -2.77
N VAL A 48 -1.93 -4.89 -3.53
CA VAL A 48 -1.81 -4.69 -4.98
C VAL A 48 -3.09 -5.13 -5.70
N GLY A 49 -3.62 -6.31 -5.34
CA GLY A 49 -4.89 -6.80 -5.87
C GLY A 49 -6.05 -5.86 -5.54
N HIS A 50 -6.09 -5.34 -4.31
CA HIS A 50 -7.11 -4.38 -3.90
C HIS A 50 -7.04 -3.08 -4.70
N ILE A 51 -5.84 -2.52 -4.89
CA ILE A 51 -5.62 -1.34 -5.72
C ILE A 51 -6.00 -1.63 -7.17
N ARG A 52 -5.60 -2.76 -7.76
CA ARG A 52 -6.00 -3.13 -9.13
C ARG A 52 -7.52 -3.27 -9.29
N SER A 53 -8.21 -3.72 -8.25
CA SER A 53 -9.67 -3.80 -8.23
C SER A 53 -10.36 -2.46 -7.94
N MET A 54 -9.64 -1.44 -7.47
CA MET A 54 -10.20 -0.11 -7.23
C MET A 54 -10.46 0.62 -8.55
N SER A 55 -11.50 1.46 -8.55
CA SER A 55 -11.84 2.30 -9.70
C SER A 55 -10.86 3.47 -9.86
N SER A 56 -10.76 4.02 -11.08
CA SER A 56 -9.85 5.12 -11.40
C SER A 56 -10.00 6.34 -10.50
N ALA A 57 -11.22 6.62 -10.03
CA ALA A 57 -11.49 7.72 -9.09
C ALA A 57 -10.85 7.49 -7.70
N GLN A 58 -10.80 6.23 -7.25
CA GLN A 58 -10.13 5.88 -5.98
C GLN A 58 -8.61 5.92 -6.13
N HIS A 59 -8.08 5.51 -7.30
CA HIS A 59 -6.66 5.67 -7.61
C HIS A 59 -6.20 7.11 -7.54
N SER A 60 -6.98 8.05 -8.09
CA SER A 60 -6.67 9.48 -8.03
C SER A 60 -6.61 10.04 -6.60
N SER A 61 -7.22 9.36 -5.63
CA SER A 61 -7.17 9.72 -4.21
C SER A 61 -5.92 9.19 -3.50
N ILE A 62 -5.25 8.17 -4.08
CA ILE A 62 -4.04 7.57 -3.50
C ILE A 62 -2.82 8.41 -3.91
N PRO A 63 -2.04 8.94 -2.96
CA PRO A 63 -0.84 9.71 -3.27
C PRO A 63 0.20 8.85 -4.01
N SER A 64 0.84 9.40 -5.05
CA SER A 64 1.87 8.69 -5.84
C SER A 64 3.02 8.14 -5.00
N SER A 65 3.35 8.79 -3.88
CA SER A 65 4.37 8.32 -2.92
C SER A 65 4.03 6.96 -2.28
N ARG A 66 2.76 6.55 -2.25
CA ARG A 66 2.32 5.22 -1.80
C ARG A 66 2.51 4.19 -2.87
N LEU A 67 2.08 4.50 -4.09
CA LEU A 67 2.21 3.62 -5.24
C LEU A 67 3.68 3.32 -5.49
N ILE A 68 4.54 4.35 -5.45
CA ILE A 68 5.99 4.19 -5.58
C ILE A 68 6.55 3.21 -4.55
N VAL A 69 6.11 3.22 -3.29
CA VAL A 69 6.59 2.25 -2.29
C VAL A 69 6.14 0.82 -2.58
N ILE A 70 4.95 0.68 -3.15
CA ILE A 70 4.39 -0.62 -3.55
C ILE A 70 5.08 -1.12 -4.83
N GLU A 71 5.54 -0.21 -5.69
CA GLU A 71 6.21 -0.45 -6.97
C GLU A 71 7.74 -0.61 -6.86
N ASP A 72 8.42 0.10 -5.96
CA ASP A 72 9.89 0.11 -5.77
C ASP A 72 10.46 -1.26 -5.35
N ASP A 73 9.61 -2.16 -4.88
CA ASP A 73 9.93 -3.55 -4.55
C ASP A 73 9.39 -4.54 -5.60
N SER A 74 8.55 -4.09 -6.53
CA SER A 74 7.95 -4.89 -7.60
C SER A 74 8.36 -4.30 -8.95
N GLU A 75 9.52 -4.69 -9.48
CA GLU A 75 9.87 -4.39 -10.86
C GLU A 75 8.67 -4.73 -11.77
N ASN A 76 8.11 -3.68 -12.40
CA ASN A 76 7.07 -3.74 -13.41
C ASN A 76 5.71 -4.28 -12.94
N VAL A 77 4.75 -3.40 -12.58
CA VAL A 77 3.31 -3.66 -12.81
C VAL A 77 2.42 -2.48 -12.36
N LEU A 78 2.35 -1.38 -13.12
CA LEU A 78 1.11 -0.68 -13.49
C LEU A 78 1.45 0.36 -14.57
N PRO A 79 0.76 0.39 -15.72
CA PRO A 79 0.75 1.61 -16.52
C PRO A 79 -0.07 2.62 -15.73
N VAL A 80 0.57 3.35 -14.82
CA VAL A 80 -0.02 4.59 -14.31
C VAL A 80 -0.04 5.55 -15.49
N SER A 81 -1.10 5.44 -16.28
CA SER A 81 -1.50 6.49 -17.20
C SER A 81 -1.91 7.66 -16.32
N LEU A 82 -0.91 8.40 -15.87
CA LEU A 82 -1.00 9.81 -15.52
C LEU A 82 -1.43 10.52 -16.81
N SER A 83 -2.70 10.34 -17.19
CA SER A 83 -3.38 11.26 -18.07
C SER A 83 -3.63 12.49 -17.23
N ASN A 84 -2.58 13.30 -17.12
CA ASN A 84 -2.63 14.64 -16.60
C ASN A 84 -3.74 15.34 -17.39
N SER A 85 -4.82 15.72 -16.70
CA SER A 85 -5.70 16.75 -17.22
C SER A 85 -4.84 17.96 -17.58
N THR A 86 -4.82 18.34 -18.85
CA THR A 86 -4.51 19.71 -19.25
C THR A 86 -5.35 20.03 -20.48
N GLN A 87 -6.43 20.77 -20.17
CA GLN A 87 -7.29 21.62 -21.01
C GLN A 87 -8.26 20.96 -22.00
#